data_AF-A0A958V959-F1
#
_entry.id   AF-A0A958V959-F1
#
_cell.length_a   1.000
_cell.length_b   1.000
_cell.length_c   1.000
_cell.angle_alpha   90.00
_cell.angle_beta   90.00
_cell.angle_gamma   90.00
#
_symmetry.space_group_name_H-M   'P 1'
#
loop_
_entity.id
_entity.type
_entity.pdbx_description
1 polymer ?
#
loop_
_entity_poly.entity_id
_entity_poly.type
_entity_poly.pdbx_seq_one_letter_code
_entity_poly.pdbx_strand_id
1 'polypeptide(L)'
;MKNRYYYIDFLRVIAILMMFIFHVNMIFVVENDWHIKDVSSSNVLMELNYWMSAFRMPLLFLVSGFVSAILLEKMNQRHFFYQR
;
A
#
# COMPACT_ATOMS: atom_id res chain seq x y z
N MET A 1 17.40 -19.67 15.22
CA MET A 1 16.69 -19.65 13.92
C MET A 1 15.97 -18.33 13.77
N LYS A 2 16.19 -17.60 12.67
CA LYS A 2 15.60 -16.27 12.43
C LYS A 2 14.14 -16.48 12.01
N ASN A 3 13.19 -16.45 12.95
CA ASN A 3 11.77 -16.60 12.61
C ASN A 3 11.36 -15.48 11.64
N ARG A 4 10.87 -15.89 10.46
CA ARG A 4 10.38 -15.01 9.39
C ARG A 4 8.86 -14.97 9.45
N TYR A 5 8.30 -13.76 9.41
CA TYR A 5 6.85 -13.55 9.45
C TYR A 5 6.25 -13.59 8.03
N TYR A 6 6.01 -14.79 7.52
CA TYR A 6 5.53 -15.00 6.14
C TYR A 6 4.21 -14.27 5.82
N TYR A 7 3.31 -14.12 6.79
CA TYR A 7 2.06 -13.40 6.60
C TYR A 7 2.26 -11.89 6.34
N ILE A 8 3.28 -11.27 6.96
CA ILE A 8 3.62 -9.86 6.69
C ILE A 8 4.19 -9.71 5.30
N ASP A 9 5.02 -10.66 4.87
CA ASP A 9 5.54 -10.66 3.50
C ASP A 9 4.39 -10.77 2.48
N PHE A 10 3.39 -11.60 2.77
CA PHE A 10 2.19 -11.70 1.92
C PHE A 10 1.38 -10.40 1.91
N LEU A 11 1.17 -9.76 3.07
CA LEU A 11 0.49 -8.46 3.15
C LEU A 11 1.24 -7.36 2.38
N ARG A 12 2.58 -7.39 2.33
CA ARG A 12 3.38 -6.49 1.50
C ARG A 12 3.10 -6.70 0.01
N VAL A 13 3.08 -7.95 -0.44
CA VAL A 13 2.77 -8.30 -1.83
C VAL A 13 1.36 -7.80 -2.20
N ILE A 14 0.36 -8.04 -1.34
CA ILE A 14 -0.99 -7.51 -1.53
C ILE A 14 -0.96 -5.98 -1.62
N ALA A 15 -0.27 -5.29 -0.71
CA ALA A 15 -0.21 -3.83 -0.71
C ALA A 15 0.38 -3.27 -2.02
N ILE A 16 1.45 -3.90 -2.54
CA ILE A 16 2.06 -3.51 -3.82
C ILE A 16 1.12 -3.77 -4.99
N LEU A 17 0.47 -4.94 -5.03
CA LEU A 17 -0.51 -5.26 -6.08
C LEU A 17 -1.71 -4.31 -6.06
N MET A 18 -2.22 -4.00 -4.87
CA MET A 18 -3.30 -3.05 -4.66
C MET A 18 -2.92 -1.66 -5.18
N MET A 19 -1.71 -1.20 -4.86
CA MET A 19 -1.17 0.07 -5.35
C MET A 19 -1.04 0.07 -6.87
N PHE A 20 -0.58 -1.03 -7.47
CA PHE A 20 -0.46 -1.15 -8.93
C PHE A 20 -1.82 -1.04 -9.62
N ILE A 21 -2.81 -1.82 -9.17
CA ILE A 21 -4.17 -1.82 -9.73
C ILE A 21 -4.81 -0.43 -9.60
N PHE A 22 -4.65 0.22 -8.44
CA PHE A 22 -5.12 1.60 -8.21
C PHE A 22 -4.57 2.57 -9.28
N HIS A 23 -3.26 2.57 -9.51
CA HIS A 23 -2.64 3.51 -10.46
C HIS A 23 -3.01 3.22 -11.91
N VAL A 24 -3.10 1.95 -12.31
CA VAL A 24 -3.53 1.60 -13.67
C VAL A 24 -4.98 2.04 -13.92
N ASN A 25 -5.85 1.87 -12.93
CA ASN A 25 -7.26 2.20 -13.07
C ASN A 25 -7.54 3.70 -13.07
N MET A 26 -6.62 4.55 -12.60
CA MET A 26 -6.81 6.01 -12.53
C MET A 26 -7.09 6.67 -13.89
N ILE A 27 -6.62 6.06 -14.99
CA ILE A 27 -6.88 6.51 -16.36
C ILE A 27 -8.37 6.36 -16.74
N PHE A 28 -9.10 5.45 -16.09
CA PHE A 28 -10.49 5.12 -16.41
C PHE A 28 -11.51 5.73 -15.43
N VAL A 29 -11.07 6.57 -14.48
CA VAL A 29 -11.92 7.19 -13.45
C VAL A 29 -12.66 8.40 -14.02
N VAL A 30 -13.96 8.50 -13.69
CA VAL A 30 -14.86 9.51 -14.26
C VAL A 30 -14.64 10.90 -13.64
N GLU A 31 -14.51 10.99 -12.31
CA GLU A 31 -14.61 12.27 -11.57
C GLU A 31 -13.32 13.10 -11.45
N ASN A 32 -12.16 12.64 -11.95
CA ASN A 32 -10.88 13.31 -11.64
C ASN A 32 -10.19 13.96 -12.85
N ASP A 33 -10.28 15.27 -13.01
CA ASP A 33 -9.84 15.99 -14.23
C ASP A 33 -8.32 16.20 -14.36
N TRP A 34 -7.52 15.78 -13.38
CA TRP A 34 -6.06 15.95 -13.39
C TRP A 34 -5.28 14.87 -14.17
N HIS A 35 -5.95 13.84 -14.68
CA HIS A 35 -5.31 12.74 -15.41
C HIS A 35 -5.75 12.68 -16.88
N ILE A 36 -4.85 12.18 -17.74
CA ILE A 36 -5.21 11.77 -19.11
C ILE A 36 -6.23 10.64 -18.97
N LYS A 37 -7.45 10.84 -19.47
CA LYS A 37 -8.55 9.86 -19.42
C LYS A 37 -8.75 9.20 -20.78
N ASP A 38 -9.15 7.94 -20.75
CA ASP A 38 -9.72 7.29 -21.93
C ASP A 38 -11.16 7.75 -22.17
N VAL A 39 -11.61 7.70 -23.43
CA VAL A 39 -13.01 8.02 -23.80
C VAL A 39 -13.97 7.01 -23.17
N SER A 40 -13.50 5.77 -22.93
CA SER A 40 -14.26 4.68 -22.32
C SER A 40 -14.12 4.65 -20.80
N SER A 41 -14.49 5.74 -20.12
CA SER A 41 -14.47 5.78 -18.64
C SER A 41 -15.57 4.89 -18.02
N SER A 42 -15.33 4.37 -16.81
CA SER A 42 -16.23 3.39 -16.17
C SER A 42 -16.49 3.69 -14.69
N ASN A 43 -17.76 3.82 -14.33
CA ASN A 43 -18.20 4.00 -12.94
C ASN A 43 -17.81 2.83 -12.04
N VAL A 44 -17.74 1.60 -12.58
CA VAL A 44 -17.33 0.41 -11.82
C VAL A 44 -15.84 0.50 -11.45
N LEU A 45 -15.00 0.95 -12.38
CA LEU A 45 -13.57 1.15 -12.11
C LEU A 45 -13.32 2.33 -11.17
N MET A 46 -14.17 3.36 -11.22
CA MET A 46 -14.16 4.47 -10.27
C MET A 46 -14.45 3.99 -8.84
N GLU A 47 -15.53 3.23 -8.64
CA GLU A 47 -15.88 2.68 -7.33
C GLU A 47 -14.75 1.78 -6.81
N LEU A 48 -14.21 0.89 -7.66
CA LEU A 48 -13.06 0.07 -7.31
C LEU A 48 -11.86 0.93 -6.90
N ASN A 49 -11.56 2.02 -7.61
CA ASN A 49 -10.48 2.93 -7.24
C ASN A 49 -10.71 3.61 -5.89
N TYR A 50 -11.96 3.99 -5.59
CA TYR A 50 -12.34 4.55 -4.31
C TYR A 50 -12.09 3.56 -3.16
N TRP A 51 -12.56 2.31 -3.28
CA TRP A 51 -12.28 1.25 -2.31
C TRP A 51 -10.78 1.00 -2.16
N MET A 52 -10.06 0.91 -3.28
CA MET A 52 -8.60 0.71 -3.26
C MET A 52 -7.90 1.84 -2.50
N SER A 53 -8.39 3.08 -2.64
CA SER A 53 -7.86 4.24 -1.95
C SER A 53 -8.04 4.19 -0.43
N ALA A 54 -9.18 3.69 0.03
CA ALA A 54 -9.51 3.61 1.46
C ALA A 54 -8.59 2.61 2.19
N PHE A 55 -8.24 1.49 1.54
CA PHE A 55 -7.48 0.41 2.17
C PHE A 55 -5.95 0.53 2.01
N ARG A 56 -5.46 1.14 0.91
CA ARG A 56 -4.02 1.15 0.62
C ARG A 56 -3.17 1.75 1.74
N MET A 57 -3.56 2.91 2.27
CA MET A 57 -2.76 3.64 3.27
C MET A 57 -2.80 2.92 4.63
N PRO A 58 -3.96 2.52 5.17
CA PRO A 58 -4.01 1.71 6.38
C PRO A 58 -3.17 0.43 6.30
N LEU A 59 -3.21 -0.28 5.17
CA LEU A 59 -2.44 -1.51 4.98
C LEU A 59 -0.93 -1.25 5.00
N LEU A 60 -0.47 -0.19 4.32
CA LEU A 60 0.94 0.22 4.32
C LEU A 60 1.40 0.63 5.72
N PHE A 61 0.59 1.40 6.46
CA PHE A 61 0.90 1.80 7.83
C PHE A 61 0.94 0.62 8.79
N LEU A 62 0.01 -0.33 8.69
CA LEU A 62 -0.01 -1.54 9.49
C LEU A 62 1.27 -2.36 9.29
N VAL A 63 1.62 -2.64 8.03
CA VAL A 63 2.81 -3.42 7.66
C VAL A 63 4.09 -2.71 8.08
N SER A 64 4.19 -1.41 7.83
CA SER A 64 5.36 -0.59 8.22
C SER A 64 5.52 -0.52 9.75
N GLY A 65 4.42 -0.33 10.47
CA GLY A 65 4.38 -0.26 11.93
C GLY A 65 4.79 -1.59 12.58
N PHE A 66 4.22 -2.70 12.11
CA PHE A 66 4.57 -4.05 12.60
C PHE A 66 6.06 -4.35 12.44
N VAL A 67 6.62 -4.03 11.27
CA VAL A 67 8.05 -4.26 10.99
C VAL A 67 8.92 -3.34 11.84
N SER A 68 8.52 -2.08 12.00
CA SER A 68 9.24 -1.13 12.86
C SER A 68 9.26 -1.58 14.31
N ALA A 69 8.15 -2.12 14.83
CA ALA A 69 8.07 -2.66 16.19
C ALA A 69 9.04 -3.84 16.39
N ILE A 70 9.08 -4.79 15.46
CA ILE A 70 10.03 -5.91 15.53
C ILE A 70 11.48 -5.44 15.45
N LEU A 71 11.77 -4.43 14.64
CA LEU A 71 13.13 -3.87 14.52
C LEU A 71 13.55 -3.16 15.81
N LEU A 72 12.64 -2.41 16.44
CA LEU A 72 12.88 -1.77 17.74
C LEU A 72 13.16 -2.78 18.86
N GLU A 73 12.50 -3.94 18.87
CA GLU A 73 12.80 -5.01 19.83
C GLU A 73 14.18 -5.65 19.60
N LYS A 74 14.65 -5.67 18.34
CA LYS A 74 15.89 -6.35 17.95
C LYS A 74 17.12 -5.43 17.95
N MET A 75 16.93 -4.12 17.92
CA MET A 75 17.99 -3.13 17.77
C MET A 75 18.01 -2.15 18.94
N ASN A 76 19.19 -1.61 19.25
CA ASN A 76 19.28 -0.49 20.19
C ASN A 76 18.53 0.72 19.61
N GLN A 77 17.73 1.41 20.42
CA GLN A 77 16.91 2.56 20.00
C GLN A 77 17.74 3.61 19.25
N ARG A 78 18.94 3.94 19.75
CA ARG A 78 19.86 4.87 19.06
C ARG A 78 20.23 4.39 17.66
N HIS A 79 20.52 3.10 17.52
CA HIS A 79 20.87 2.50 16.24
C HIS A 79 19.70 2.47 15.27
N PHE A 80 18.48 2.24 15.77
CA PHE A 80 17.25 2.31 14.99
C PHE A 80 17.03 3.71 14.41
N PHE A 81 17.18 4.77 15.23
CA PHE A 81 17.05 6.15 14.76
C PHE A 81 18.14 6.56 13.75
N TYR A 82 19.36 6.04 13.87
CA TYR A 82 20.40 6.32 12.87
C TYR A 82 20.18 5.61 11.52
N GLN A 83 19.43 4.51 11.48
CA GLN A 83 19.18 3.73 10.26
C GLN A 83 17.93 4.16 9.48
N ARG A 84 17.02 4.94 10.09
CA ARG A 84 15.68 5.23 9.56
C ARG A 84 15.56 6.66 9.07
#